data_AF-A0AAV8YRJ2-F1
#
_entry.id   AF-A0AAV8YRJ2-F1
#
_cell.length_a   1.000
_cell.length_b   1.000
_cell.length_c   1.000
_cell.angle_alpha   90.00
_cell.angle_beta   90.00
_cell.angle_gamma   90.00
#
_symmetry.space_group_name_H-M   'P 1'
#
loop_
_entity.id
_entity.type
_entity.pdbx_description
1 polymer ?
#
loop_
_entity_poly.entity_id
_entity_poly.type
_entity_poly.pdbx_seq_one_letter_code
_entity_poly.pdbx_strand_id
1 'polypeptide(L)'
;MLCQDIFMCSTLDRSLKHRRKDPEKRWSMCSKFANNYGHSCRVLVQNTLKYLLEFGQVTNYLGYNALTDFFPTMNLKPNPNCEDSNCQEFALKPKPEIAVEAKEEEKPLHEDNEWGISLVDESIDEVEPKVVEGVKLAYTLPNETSIEECQEATTNDISLEELMAQMKSI
;
A
#
# COMPACT_ATOMS: atom_id res chain seq x y z
N MET A 1 9.82 24.05 0.68
CA MET A 1 10.64 23.07 1.40
C MET A 1 11.80 23.73 2.14
N LEU A 2 12.67 24.51 1.48
CA LEU A 2 13.84 25.16 2.10
C LEU A 2 13.58 25.99 3.39
N CYS A 3 12.45 26.69 3.54
CA CYS A 3 12.18 27.49 4.75
C CYS A 3 11.83 26.68 6.00
N GLN A 4 11.22 25.49 5.87
CA GLN A 4 10.87 24.66 7.04
C GLN A 4 12.10 23.95 7.60
N ASP A 5 13.02 23.53 6.72
CA ASP A 5 14.25 22.85 7.11
C ASP A 5 15.18 23.79 7.90
N ILE A 6 15.24 25.07 7.54
CA ILE A 6 16.03 26.09 8.26
C ILE A 6 15.46 26.35 9.68
N PHE A 7 14.13 26.35 9.84
CA PHE A 7 13.48 26.63 11.12
C PHE A 7 13.65 25.47 12.13
N MET A 8 13.57 24.22 11.66
CA MET A 8 13.88 23.03 12.46
C MET A 8 15.36 23.00 12.88
N CYS A 9 16.28 23.38 11.98
CA CYS A 9 17.70 23.35 12.28
C CYS A 9 18.15 24.44 13.28
N SER A 10 17.50 25.60 13.26
CA SER A 10 17.78 26.71 14.20
C SER A 10 17.20 26.47 15.60
N THR A 11 16.06 25.77 15.72
CA THR A 11 15.49 25.36 17.02
C THR A 11 16.25 24.20 17.65
N LEU A 12 16.71 23.21 16.87
CA LEU A 12 17.61 22.16 17.36
C LEU A 12 18.95 22.73 17.89
N ASP A 13 19.49 23.76 17.22
CA ASP A 13 20.71 24.44 17.64
C ASP A 13 20.62 25.06 19.04
N ARG A 14 19.44 25.63 19.36
CA ARG A 14 19.19 26.25 20.66
C ARG A 14 19.16 25.22 21.79
N SER A 15 18.69 24.00 21.51
CA SER A 15 18.60 22.90 22.48
C SER A 15 19.93 22.12 22.63
N LEU A 16 20.74 22.07 21.57
CA LEU A 16 22.01 21.33 21.54
C LEU A 16 23.24 22.14 21.96
N LYS A 17 23.06 23.43 22.31
CA LYS A 17 24.13 24.34 22.78
C LYS A 17 24.97 23.80 23.93
N HIS A 18 24.51 22.80 24.66
CA HIS A 18 25.25 22.23 25.79
C HIS A 18 26.26 21.13 25.43
N ARG A 19 26.26 20.60 24.20
CA ARG A 19 27.23 19.59 23.77
C ARG A 19 28.08 20.13 22.63
N ARG A 20 29.33 20.50 22.95
CA ARG A 20 30.41 20.77 21.97
C ARG A 20 30.53 19.59 21.01
N LYS A 21 29.80 19.61 19.89
CA LYS A 21 29.96 18.63 18.81
C LYS A 21 30.21 19.41 17.51
N ASP A 22 31.20 18.92 16.77
CA ASP A 22 31.77 19.52 15.57
C ASP A 22 30.69 19.94 14.56
N PRO A 23 30.88 21.07 13.85
CA PRO A 23 29.87 21.62 12.92
C PRO A 23 29.47 20.65 11.81
N GLU A 24 30.39 19.80 11.33
CA GLU A 24 30.07 18.74 10.35
C GLU A 24 29.08 17.69 10.91
N LYS A 25 29.25 17.30 12.18
CA LYS A 25 28.35 16.33 12.84
C LYS A 25 26.94 16.91 12.98
N ARG A 26 26.82 18.23 13.16
CA ARG A 26 25.54 18.93 13.29
C ARG A 26 24.73 18.94 11.99
N TRP A 27 25.34 19.26 10.85
CA TRP A 27 24.66 19.20 9.54
C TRP A 27 24.22 17.77 9.21
N SER A 28 25.08 16.78 9.45
CA SER A 28 24.73 15.36 9.23
C SER A 28 23.56 14.90 10.11
N MET A 29 23.47 15.40 11.35
CA MET A 29 22.38 15.10 12.27
C MET A 29 21.09 15.80 11.87
N CYS A 30 21.17 17.06 11.41
CA CYS A 30 20.01 17.82 10.93
C CYS A 30 19.42 17.21 9.63
N SER A 31 20.29 16.79 8.71
CA SER A 31 19.88 16.10 7.47
C SER A 31 19.23 14.73 7.77
N LYS A 32 19.82 13.94 8.68
CA LYS A 32 19.20 12.67 9.13
C LYS A 32 17.89 12.90 9.88
N PHE A 33 17.80 13.98 10.65
CA PHE A 33 16.60 14.28 11.43
C PHE A 33 15.44 14.73 10.52
N ALA A 34 15.70 15.61 9.55
CA ALA A 34 14.69 16.06 8.59
C ALA A 34 14.12 14.89 7.76
N ASN A 35 14.98 14.01 7.25
CA ASN A 35 14.55 12.88 6.42
C ASN A 35 13.82 11.79 7.22
N ASN A 36 14.20 11.52 8.47
CA ASN A 36 13.58 10.43 9.27
C ASN A 36 12.37 10.89 10.09
N TYR A 37 12.38 12.12 10.63
CA TYR A 37 11.30 12.59 11.51
C TYR A 37 10.30 13.50 10.82
N GLY A 38 10.60 14.00 9.60
CA GLY A 38 9.65 14.81 8.82
C GLY A 38 8.34 14.07 8.55
N HIS A 39 8.42 12.77 8.28
CA HIS A 39 7.24 11.93 8.11
C HIS A 39 6.43 11.80 9.41
N SER A 40 7.09 11.50 10.54
CA SER A 40 6.43 11.38 11.84
C SER A 40 5.72 12.67 12.26
N CYS A 41 6.31 13.84 12.03
CA CYS A 41 5.67 15.13 12.32
C CYS A 41 4.42 15.35 11.47
N ARG A 42 4.47 15.02 10.17
CA ARG A 42 3.30 15.13 9.28
C ARG A 42 2.16 14.25 9.76
N VAL A 43 2.44 13.00 10.08
CA VAL A 43 1.39 12.07 10.51
C VAL A 43 0.82 12.44 11.87
N LEU A 44 1.64 12.99 12.77
CA LEU A 44 1.15 13.53 14.03
C LEU A 44 0.14 14.66 13.81
N VAL A 45 0.46 15.64 12.96
CA VAL A 45 -0.46 16.76 12.65
C VAL A 45 -1.77 16.24 12.04
N GLN A 46 -1.68 15.25 11.15
CA GLN A 46 -2.86 14.62 10.56
C GLN A 46 -3.72 13.92 11.62
N ASN A 47 -3.11 13.18 12.55
CA ASN A 47 -3.85 12.52 13.64
C ASN A 47 -4.50 13.56 14.59
N THR A 48 -3.82 14.67 14.85
CA THR A 48 -4.40 15.76 15.66
C THR A 48 -5.58 16.43 14.97
N LEU A 49 -5.52 16.64 13.66
CA LEU A 49 -6.63 17.24 12.91
C LEU A 49 -7.84 16.29 12.91
N LYS A 50 -7.62 15.01 12.63
CA LYS A 50 -8.67 13.98 12.70
C LYS A 50 -9.34 13.92 14.07
N TYR A 51 -8.54 14.02 15.15
CA TYR A 51 -9.06 14.01 16.52
C TYR A 51 -9.86 15.27 16.88
N LEU A 52 -9.40 16.45 16.46
CA LEU A 52 -10.05 17.72 16.81
C LEU A 52 -11.31 18.01 16.00
N LEU A 53 -11.36 17.54 14.76
CA LEU A 53 -12.46 17.80 13.81
C LEU A 53 -13.36 16.57 13.62
N GLU A 54 -13.13 15.50 14.38
CA GLU A 54 -13.96 14.28 14.43
C GLU A 54 -14.23 13.65 13.06
N PHE A 55 -13.24 13.66 12.16
CA PHE A 55 -13.35 13.05 10.83
C PHE A 55 -12.35 11.92 10.63
N GLY A 56 -12.81 10.84 9.99
CA GLY A 56 -12.02 9.66 9.69
C GLY A 56 -11.50 8.93 10.95
N GLN A 57 -10.55 8.02 10.74
CA GLN A 57 -10.07 7.14 11.80
C GLN A 57 -8.84 7.72 12.52
N VAL A 58 -8.99 7.98 13.82
CA VAL A 58 -7.90 8.36 14.74
C VAL A 58 -7.16 7.10 15.19
N THR A 59 -5.83 7.19 15.23
CA THR A 59 -4.96 6.08 15.68
C THR A 59 -4.31 6.41 17.02
N ASN A 60 -4.34 5.45 17.95
CA ASN A 60 -3.70 5.58 19.27
C ASN A 60 -2.17 5.37 19.19
N TYR A 61 -1.75 4.49 18.26
CA TYR A 61 -0.35 4.26 17.96
C TYR A 61 -0.18 4.05 16.47
N LEU A 62 0.83 4.73 15.93
CA LEU A 62 1.32 4.52 14.59
C LEU A 62 2.84 4.48 14.62
N GLY A 63 3.41 3.36 14.21
CA GLY A 63 4.85 3.23 13.99
C GLY A 63 5.24 3.61 12.56
N TYR A 64 6.51 3.94 12.37
CA TYR A 64 7.10 4.11 11.05
C TYR A 64 8.45 3.40 11.00
N ASN A 65 8.60 2.47 10.05
CA ASN A 65 9.89 1.86 9.72
C ASN A 65 10.36 2.40 8.36
N ALA A 66 11.37 3.27 8.39
CA ALA A 66 11.92 3.92 7.20
C ALA A 66 12.68 2.98 6.25
N LEU A 67 13.06 1.78 6.69
CA LEU A 67 13.79 0.84 5.82
C LEU A 67 12.85 0.01 4.93
N THR A 68 11.63 -0.23 5.41
CA THR A 68 10.65 -1.10 4.73
C THR A 68 9.37 -0.34 4.38
N ASP A 69 9.37 0.99 4.55
CA ASP A 69 8.21 1.89 4.41
C ASP A 69 6.94 1.31 5.04
N PHE A 70 7.10 0.73 6.23
CA PHE A 70 6.04 -0.02 6.90
C PHE A 70 5.41 0.80 8.03
N PHE A 71 4.08 0.80 8.06
CA PHE A 71 3.25 1.61 8.94
C PHE A 71 2.37 0.73 9.84
N PRO A 72 2.91 0.17 10.95
CA PRO A 72 2.11 -0.62 11.87
C PRO A 72 1.17 0.28 12.68
N THR A 73 -0.12 -0.04 12.66
CA THR A 73 -1.13 0.51 13.55
C THR A 73 -1.44 -0.49 14.66
N MET A 74 -1.57 0.00 15.90
CA MET A 74 -2.02 -0.83 17.02
C MET A 74 -2.81 -0.01 18.03
N ASN A 75 -3.64 -0.70 18.81
CA ASN A 75 -4.38 -0.09 19.90
C ASN A 75 -3.76 -0.50 21.23
N LEU A 76 -3.09 0.45 21.87
CA LEU A 76 -2.48 0.26 23.18
C LEU A 76 -3.56 0.28 24.26
N LYS A 77 -3.47 -0.67 25.20
CA LYS A 77 -4.32 -0.72 26.39
C LYS A 77 -3.54 -0.22 27.61
N PRO A 78 -4.18 0.52 28.54
CA PRO A 78 -3.56 0.90 29.80
C PRO A 78 -3.09 -0.32 30.59
N ASN A 79 -1.95 -0.20 31.27
CA ASN A 79 -1.43 -1.25 32.15
C ASN A 79 -2.12 -1.18 33.53
N PRO A 80 -2.76 -2.26 34.02
CA PRO A 80 -3.40 -2.27 35.34
C PRO A 80 -2.42 -2.12 36.50
N ASN A 81 -1.14 -2.48 36.31
CA ASN A 81 -0.11 -2.40 37.35
C ASN A 81 0.81 -1.18 37.14
N CYS A 82 0.28 -0.06 36.63
CA CYS A 82 1.04 1.17 36.49
C CYS A 82 1.28 1.82 37.87
N GLU A 83 2.52 2.27 38.12
CA GLU A 83 2.91 2.92 39.39
C GLU A 83 2.37 4.35 39.53
N ASP A 84 1.92 4.98 38.45
CA ASP A 84 1.38 6.36 38.45
C ASP A 84 -0.10 6.38 38.85
N SER A 85 -0.42 7.08 39.95
CA SER A 85 -1.79 7.26 40.45
C SER A 85 -2.72 7.90 39.41
N ASN A 86 -2.24 8.86 38.62
CA ASN A 86 -3.06 9.52 37.60
C ASN A 86 -3.45 8.55 36.48
N CYS A 87 -2.56 7.60 36.16
CA CYS A 87 -2.83 6.58 35.15
C CYS A 87 -3.93 5.62 35.62
N GLN A 88 -3.91 5.24 36.90
CA GLN A 88 -4.94 4.39 37.51
C GLN A 88 -6.31 5.09 37.52
N GLU A 89 -6.36 6.37 37.90
CA GLU A 89 -7.60 7.16 37.85
C GLU A 89 -8.14 7.32 36.44
N PHE A 90 -7.27 7.47 35.43
CA PHE A 90 -7.68 7.57 34.03
C PHE A 90 -8.23 6.25 33.49
N ALA A 91 -7.71 5.10 33.95
CA ALA A 91 -8.22 3.79 33.57
C ALA A 91 -9.64 3.51 34.10
N LEU A 92 -10.02 4.16 35.20
CA LEU A 92 -11.37 4.07 35.79
C LEU A 92 -12.39 4.97 35.09
N LYS A 93 -11.96 5.92 34.25
CA LYS A 93 -12.89 6.80 33.52
C LYS A 93 -13.62 6.01 32.43
N PRO A 94 -14.94 6.22 32.27
CA PRO A 94 -15.69 5.59 31.18
C PRO A 94 -15.11 6.05 29.84
N LYS A 95 -14.85 5.10 28.95
CA LYS A 95 -14.32 5.41 27.61
C LYS A 95 -15.38 6.16 26.81
N PRO A 96 -15.02 7.24 26.11
CA PRO A 96 -15.95 7.85 25.17
C PRO A 96 -16.32 6.82 24.11
N GLU A 97 -17.63 6.63 23.91
CA GLU A 97 -18.15 5.81 22.82
C GLU A 97 -17.83 6.55 21.52
N ILE A 98 -16.81 6.08 20.81
CA ILE A 98 -16.51 6.56 19.46
C ILE A 98 -17.65 6.07 18.59
N ALA A 99 -18.52 6.99 18.18
CA ALA A 99 -19.59 6.69 17.22
C ALA A 99 -18.95 6.03 16.00
N VAL A 100 -19.35 4.79 15.75
CA VAL A 100 -18.96 4.07 14.54
C VAL A 100 -19.60 4.85 13.40
N GLU A 101 -18.78 5.64 12.70
CA GLU A 101 -19.13 6.30 11.45
C GLU A 101 -19.73 5.21 10.55
N ALA A 102 -21.04 5.31 10.30
CA ALA A 102 -21.75 4.39 9.44
C ALA A 102 -21.05 4.47 8.08
N LYS A 103 -20.47 3.36 7.62
CA LYS A 103 -20.14 3.23 6.20
C LYS A 103 -21.45 3.38 5.46
N GLU A 104 -21.73 4.57 4.96
CA GLU A 104 -22.67 4.72 3.87
C GLU A 104 -22.15 3.82 2.76
N GLU A 105 -22.95 2.83 2.38
CA GLU A 105 -22.73 2.06 1.17
C GLU A 105 -22.92 3.03 0.00
N GLU A 106 -21.88 3.81 -0.31
CA GLU A 106 -21.74 4.44 -1.61
C GLU A 106 -21.44 3.32 -2.61
N LYS A 107 -22.49 2.59 -2.98
CA LYS A 107 -22.52 1.84 -4.23
C LYS A 107 -22.10 2.82 -5.33
N PRO A 108 -21.24 2.43 -6.29
CA PRO A 108 -20.81 3.33 -7.34
C PRO A 108 -22.03 3.85 -8.10
N LEU A 109 -22.37 5.11 -7.85
CA LEU A 109 -23.48 5.81 -8.48
C LEU A 109 -23.02 6.32 -9.84
N HIS A 110 -22.53 5.41 -10.69
CA HIS A 110 -22.28 5.77 -12.08
C HIS A 110 -23.63 6.16 -12.68
N GLU A 111 -23.85 7.47 -12.84
CA GLU A 111 -25.12 8.01 -13.36
C GLU A 111 -25.42 7.41 -14.74
N ASP A 112 -24.39 7.15 -15.54
CA ASP A 112 -24.48 6.47 -16.83
C ASP A 112 -23.39 5.39 -16.98
N ASN A 113 -23.79 4.20 -17.42
CA ASN A 113 -22.92 3.07 -17.75
C ASN A 113 -23.04 2.70 -19.23
N GLU A 114 -22.66 3.65 -20.11
CA GLU A 114 -22.76 3.49 -21.57
C GLU A 114 -21.92 2.31 -22.11
N TRP A 115 -20.85 1.95 -21.39
CA TRP A 115 -19.87 0.94 -21.78
C TRP A 115 -20.11 -0.43 -21.12
N GLY A 116 -21.20 -0.58 -20.33
CA GLY A 116 -21.59 -1.85 -19.72
C GLY A 116 -20.56 -2.45 -18.75
N ILE A 117 -19.75 -1.61 -18.10
CA ILE A 117 -18.72 -2.05 -17.15
C ILE A 117 -19.43 -2.61 -15.92
N SER A 118 -19.17 -3.86 -15.57
CA SER A 118 -19.75 -4.53 -14.39
C SER A 118 -18.64 -4.93 -13.42
N LEU A 119 -18.94 -4.86 -12.13
CA LEU A 119 -18.10 -5.38 -11.07
C LEU A 119 -18.27 -6.90 -11.05
N VAL A 120 -17.26 -7.62 -11.52
CA VAL A 120 -17.19 -9.08 -11.36
C VAL A 120 -16.35 -9.36 -10.12
N ASP A 121 -16.92 -10.05 -9.14
CA ASP A 121 -16.16 -10.52 -7.99
C ASP A 121 -15.26 -11.69 -8.42
N GLU A 122 -13.94 -11.49 -8.34
CA GLU A 122 -12.90 -12.47 -8.69
C GLU A 122 -12.88 -13.72 -7.78
N SER A 123 -13.80 -13.81 -6.80
CA SER A 123 -13.93 -14.95 -5.87
C SER A 123 -15.00 -15.97 -6.28
N ILE A 124 -15.65 -15.76 -7.43
CA ILE A 124 -16.64 -16.69 -8.00
C ILE A 124 -15.95 -17.45 -9.13
N ASP A 125 -15.98 -18.78 -9.08
CA ASP A 125 -15.39 -19.67 -10.08
C ASP A 125 -15.79 -19.22 -11.50
N GLU A 126 -14.78 -19.12 -12.38
CA GLU A 126 -14.88 -18.63 -13.75
C GLU A 126 -16.12 -19.18 -14.47
N VAL A 127 -17.17 -18.36 -14.56
CA VAL A 127 -18.30 -18.65 -15.43
C VAL A 127 -17.81 -18.42 -16.85
N GLU A 128 -17.65 -19.49 -17.61
CA GLU A 128 -17.32 -19.43 -19.04
C GLU A 128 -18.20 -18.38 -19.71
N PRO A 129 -17.62 -17.33 -20.32
CA PRO A 129 -18.42 -16.31 -20.97
C PRO A 129 -19.19 -16.94 -22.13
N LYS A 130 -20.51 -16.69 -22.20
CA LYS A 130 -21.34 -17.09 -23.34
C LYS A 130 -20.93 -16.28 -24.56
N VAL A 131 -19.99 -16.82 -25.33
CA VAL A 131 -19.57 -16.24 -26.60
C VAL A 131 -20.58 -16.64 -27.69
N VAL A 132 -20.94 -15.70 -28.55
CA VAL A 132 -21.84 -15.92 -29.70
C VAL A 132 -21.29 -17.01 -30.64
N GLU A 133 -22.19 -17.76 -31.28
CA GLU A 133 -21.82 -18.85 -32.21
C GLU A 133 -20.85 -18.34 -33.28
N GLY A 134 -19.58 -18.78 -33.20
CA GLY A 134 -18.53 -18.45 -34.18
C GLY A 134 -17.32 -17.68 -33.64
N VAL A 135 -17.35 -17.18 -32.40
CA VAL A 135 -16.18 -16.50 -31.80
C VAL A 135 -15.54 -17.41 -30.73
N LYS A 136 -14.22 -17.55 -30.77
CA LYS A 136 -13.42 -18.29 -29.79
C LYS A 136 -12.47 -17.34 -29.07
N LEU A 137 -12.27 -17.56 -27.77
CA LEU A 137 -11.30 -16.80 -26.98
C LEU A 137 -9.88 -17.25 -27.32
N ALA A 138 -8.95 -16.30 -27.43
CA ALA A 138 -7.58 -16.57 -27.86
C ALA A 138 -6.74 -17.38 -26.84
N TYR A 139 -7.23 -17.58 -25.62
CA TYR A 139 -6.47 -18.18 -24.52
C TYR A 139 -7.06 -19.51 -23.99
N THR A 140 -8.02 -20.12 -24.70
CA THR A 140 -8.47 -21.47 -24.34
C THR A 140 -7.45 -22.51 -24.81
N LEU A 141 -6.63 -22.99 -23.88
CA LEU A 141 -5.78 -24.16 -24.09
C LEU A 141 -6.68 -25.40 -24.19
N PRO A 142 -6.53 -26.25 -25.23
CA PRO A 142 -7.24 -27.53 -25.28
C PRO A 142 -6.87 -28.37 -24.06
N ASN A 143 -7.87 -28.89 -23.36
CA ASN A 143 -7.66 -29.77 -22.22
C ASN A 143 -7.16 -31.13 -22.75
N GLU A 144 -5.85 -31.36 -22.69
CA GLU A 144 -5.24 -32.64 -23.07
C GLU A 144 -5.58 -33.70 -22.02
N THR A 145 -6.64 -34.46 -22.26
CA THR A 145 -6.85 -35.77 -21.62
C THR A 145 -7.01 -36.83 -22.70
N SER A 146 -5.89 -37.20 -23.31
CA SER A 146 -5.65 -38.49 -23.98
C SER A 146 -4.20 -38.52 -24.42
N ILE A 147 -3.32 -38.96 -23.51
CA ILE A 147 -2.02 -39.47 -23.91
C ILE A 147 -2.31 -40.80 -24.60
N GLU A 148 -2.40 -40.77 -25.93
CA GLU A 148 -2.18 -41.95 -26.78
C GLU A 148 -0.79 -41.79 -27.41
N GLU A 149 0.11 -42.72 -27.09
CA GLU A 149 1.38 -42.91 -27.80
C GLU A 149 1.10 -43.15 -29.29
N CYS A 150 1.80 -42.43 -30.18
CA CYS A 150 2.13 -42.68 -31.60
C CYS A 150 2.31 -41.31 -32.31
N GLN A 151 3.32 -40.94 -33.09
CA GLN A 151 4.50 -41.56 -33.72
C GLN A 151 5.57 -40.47 -33.87
N GLU A 152 6.84 -40.86 -33.87
CA GLU A 152 7.98 -39.99 -34.22
C GLU A 152 7.69 -39.19 -35.50
N ALA A 153 7.83 -37.87 -35.39
CA ALA A 153 7.83 -36.98 -36.55
C ALA A 153 8.99 -37.40 -37.47
N THR A 154 8.65 -37.80 -38.69
CA THR A 154 9.62 -37.95 -39.78
C THR A 154 10.48 -36.69 -39.85
N THR A 155 11.77 -36.86 -39.66
CA THR A 155 12.82 -35.85 -39.79
C THR A 155 12.84 -35.35 -41.24
N ASN A 156 12.18 -34.23 -41.50
CA ASN A 156 12.52 -33.41 -42.65
C ASN A 156 13.56 -32.40 -42.17
N ASP A 157 14.84 -32.78 -42.30
CA ASP A 157 16.02 -31.95 -42.01
C ASP A 157 16.16 -30.80 -43.02
N ILE A 158 15.14 -29.95 -43.14
CA ILE A 158 15.20 -28.75 -43.98
C ILE A 158 15.85 -27.66 -43.13
N SER A 159 17.04 -27.23 -43.54
CA SER A 159 17.77 -26.15 -42.89
C SER A 159 16.97 -24.84 -42.99
N LEU A 160 16.99 -24.07 -41.90
CA LEU A 160 16.29 -22.79 -41.73
C LEU A 160 16.58 -21.79 -42.87
N GLU A 161 17.76 -21.88 -43.47
CA GLU A 161 18.20 -21.05 -44.60
C GLU A 161 17.46 -21.38 -45.90
N GLU A 162 17.09 -22.65 -46.11
CA GLU A 162 16.39 -23.13 -47.31
C GLU A 162 14.90 -22.74 -47.29
N LEU A 163 14.30 -22.72 -46.09
CA LEU A 163 12.94 -22.23 -45.87
C LEU A 163 12.81 -20.72 -46.14
N MET A 164 13.84 -19.94 -45.75
CA MET A 164 13.88 -18.49 -46.03
C MET A 164 14.04 -18.19 -47.52
N ALA A 165 14.77 -19.04 -48.25
CA ALA A 165 14.91 -18.89 -49.70
C ALA A 165 13.58 -19.17 -50.43
N GLN A 166 12.82 -20.17 -49.98
CA GLN A 166 11.54 -20.54 -50.57
C GLN A 166 10.49 -19.42 -50.42
N MET A 167 10.39 -18.82 -49.24
CA MET A 167 9.47 -17.71 -48.95
C MET A 167 9.82 -16.41 -49.70
N LYS A 168 11.05 -16.29 -50.20
CA LYS A 168 11.49 -15.13 -51.01
C LYS A 168 11.23 -15.33 -52.51
N SER A 169 10.85 -16.54 -52.93
CA SER A 169 10.53 -16.87 -54.32
C SER A 169 9.05 -16.73 -54.68
N ILE A 170 8.22 -16.28 -53.74
CA ILE A 170 6.81 -15.90 -53.92
C ILE A 170 6.70 -14.38 -53.95
#